data_AF-A0A550CT76-F1
#
_entry.id   AF-A0A550CT76-F1
#
_cell.length_a   1.000
_cell.length_b   1.000
_cell.length_c   1.000
_cell.angle_alpha   90.00
_cell.angle_beta   90.00
_cell.angle_gamma   90.00
#
_symmetry.space_group_name_H-M   'P 1'
#
loop_
_entity.id
_entity.type
_entity.pdbx_description
1 polymer ?
#
loop_
_entity_poly.entity_id
_entity_poly.type
_entity_poly.pdbx_seq_one_letter_code
_entity_poly.pdbx_strand_id
1 'polypeptide(L)'
;MATLVQEHSSFPGLSHALHSDVEPYTEQALTYQLALHDDLSAERETVIPDKRTSQFRNSLGSLKSTLSQAAQSVTNKTEADYRSLAKRFYEWLLENKFVLPDNKKWGQDPCEEMPELICGFIMQECDGLDFKTGLEKPAKQRRSGFTTAQKMRAALTHLFGITFALGNIEWHRDAATGRMVGNPSISSLVSRYMIGLQRRKVQAGEAPTAARAITSRVMRKLYVLNRRLYGPSQADDLRARLLQCAYTLAFICLLRFDEVLRIQMQDLTFHADGSVELRLPFRKTDKKGNITPFVLWRLEADEAHLCPVRALCEWLDASGIRKGYLFPKLTADRSRPKVVTGKAPEHMVRVL
;
A
#
# COMPACT_ATOMS: atom_id res chain seq x y z
N MET A 1 -3.28 64.56 -9.35
CA MET A 1 -2.39 65.49 -8.65
C MET A 1 -1.34 64.67 -7.91
N ALA A 2 -0.07 64.85 -8.30
CA ALA A 2 1.16 64.80 -7.49
C ALA A 2 1.52 63.52 -6.70
N THR A 3 2.73 62.94 -6.71
CA THR A 3 4.01 63.15 -7.41
C THR A 3 4.89 61.90 -7.17
N LEU A 4 5.79 61.61 -8.13
CA LEU A 4 6.97 60.74 -8.00
C LEU A 4 7.88 61.09 -6.82
N VAL A 5 8.70 60.14 -6.35
CA VAL A 5 10.16 60.31 -6.14
C VAL A 5 10.87 58.92 -6.25
N GLN A 6 11.85 58.84 -7.15
CA GLN A 6 12.94 57.84 -7.23
C GLN A 6 14.02 58.17 -6.18
N GLU A 7 14.85 57.21 -5.76
CA GLU A 7 16.31 57.36 -5.94
C GLU A 7 17.13 56.11 -5.65
N HIS A 8 18.25 56.07 -6.38
CA HIS A 8 19.32 55.09 -6.49
C HIS A 8 20.25 55.04 -5.26
N SER A 9 21.00 53.94 -5.12
CA SER A 9 22.46 54.02 -4.92
C SER A 9 23.16 52.68 -5.17
N SER A 10 24.05 52.72 -6.17
CA SER A 10 25.10 51.77 -6.54
C SER A 10 26.33 51.94 -5.65
N PHE A 11 27.22 50.94 -5.55
CA PHE A 11 28.69 51.07 -5.39
C PHE A 11 29.35 49.69 -5.71
N PRO A 12 30.66 49.58 -6.01
CA PRO A 12 31.16 49.14 -7.32
C PRO A 12 32.35 48.14 -7.27
N GLY A 13 32.75 47.67 -8.46
CA GLY A 13 34.13 47.67 -8.97
C GLY A 13 35.25 46.91 -8.24
N LEU A 14 35.84 45.93 -8.94
CA LEU A 14 37.30 45.78 -9.04
C LEU A 14 37.66 44.99 -10.31
N SER A 15 38.34 45.69 -11.23
CA SER A 15 38.99 45.17 -12.43
C SER A 15 40.47 45.53 -12.38
N HIS A 16 41.35 44.58 -12.72
CA HIS A 16 42.61 44.70 -13.48
C HIS A 16 43.43 43.41 -13.23
N ALA A 17 43.54 42.49 -14.19
CA ALA A 17 44.38 42.50 -15.39
C ALA A 17 45.85 42.21 -15.10
N LEU A 18 46.34 41.06 -15.58
CA LEU A 18 47.73 40.89 -16.06
C LEU A 18 47.75 39.82 -17.18
N HIS A 19 48.18 40.26 -18.35
CA HIS A 19 48.62 39.47 -19.50
C HIS A 19 49.98 38.81 -19.19
N SER A 20 50.20 37.59 -19.71
CA SER A 20 51.48 37.24 -20.35
C SER A 20 51.34 35.93 -21.13
N ASP A 21 51.68 36.01 -22.42
CA ASP A 21 51.83 34.90 -23.36
C ASP A 21 52.91 33.90 -22.95
N VAL A 22 52.65 32.60 -23.13
CA VAL A 22 53.68 31.60 -23.50
C VAL A 22 53.06 30.61 -24.48
N GLU A 23 53.78 30.43 -25.58
CA GLU A 23 53.55 29.62 -26.78
C GLU A 23 53.56 28.08 -26.56
N PRO A 24 53.30 27.26 -27.59
CA PRO A 24 52.71 25.92 -27.48
C PRO A 24 53.77 24.83 -27.25
N TYR A 25 53.49 23.94 -26.30
CA TYR A 25 54.29 22.73 -26.10
C TYR A 25 53.45 21.47 -26.36
N THR A 26 53.73 20.91 -27.54
CA THR A 26 54.10 19.51 -27.77
C THR A 26 53.02 18.42 -27.75
N GLU A 27 52.74 17.96 -28.96
CA GLU A 27 52.70 16.57 -29.50
C GLU A 27 53.33 15.40 -28.69
N GLN A 28 53.85 15.59 -27.48
CA GLN A 28 54.38 14.51 -26.62
C GLN A 28 53.32 13.82 -25.76
N ALA A 29 52.11 14.38 -25.64
CA ALA A 29 51.02 13.74 -24.90
C ALA A 29 50.29 12.65 -25.73
N LEU A 30 50.37 12.68 -27.06
CA LEU A 30 49.71 11.71 -27.93
C LEU A 30 50.52 10.42 -28.14
N THR A 31 51.85 10.46 -27.98
CA THR A 31 52.72 9.29 -28.16
C THR A 31 52.64 8.31 -26.96
N TYR A 32 52.27 8.80 -25.78
CA TYR A 32 52.13 7.96 -24.58
C TYR A 32 50.81 7.16 -24.53
N GLN A 33 49.75 7.60 -25.22
CA GLN A 33 48.49 6.87 -25.28
C GLN A 33 48.44 5.78 -26.36
N LEU A 34 49.28 5.88 -27.40
CA LEU A 34 49.37 4.86 -28.45
C LEU A 34 50.31 3.69 -28.05
N ALA A 35 51.34 3.92 -27.24
CA ALA A 35 52.21 2.84 -26.74
C ALA A 35 51.57 1.98 -25.64
N LEU A 36 50.54 2.48 -24.94
CA LEU A 36 49.78 1.71 -23.95
C LEU A 36 48.64 0.87 -24.58
N HIS A 37 48.37 1.07 -25.87
CA HIS A 37 47.24 0.43 -26.56
C HIS A 37 47.63 -0.80 -27.40
N ASP A 38 48.91 -0.99 -27.70
CA ASP A 38 49.41 -2.16 -28.44
C ASP A 38 49.89 -3.32 -27.53
N ASP A 39 50.31 -3.06 -26.29
CA ASP A 39 50.80 -4.11 -25.36
C ASP A 39 49.67 -4.88 -24.63
N LEU A 40 48.42 -4.44 -24.71
CA LEU A 40 47.27 -5.16 -24.13
C LEU A 40 46.60 -6.13 -25.13
N SER A 41 47.15 -6.28 -26.33
CA SER A 41 46.60 -7.15 -27.38
C SER A 41 47.21 -8.55 -27.40
N ALA A 42 48.25 -8.82 -26.59
CA ALA A 42 48.99 -10.09 -26.62
C ALA A 42 48.62 -11.10 -25.53
N GLU A 43 47.84 -10.75 -24.49
CA GLU A 43 47.31 -11.71 -23.53
C GLU A 43 45.88 -12.16 -23.90
N ARG A 44 45.74 -12.81 -25.05
CA ARG A 44 44.66 -13.80 -25.21
C ARG A 44 45.07 -15.05 -24.45
N GLU A 45 44.96 -14.99 -23.12
CA GLU A 45 44.78 -16.21 -22.35
C GLU A 45 43.59 -16.95 -22.96
N THR A 46 43.86 -18.15 -23.46
CA THR A 46 42.82 -19.14 -23.70
C THR A 46 42.16 -19.42 -22.36
N VAL A 47 41.10 -18.66 -22.04
CA VAL A 47 40.19 -18.94 -20.93
C VAL A 47 39.51 -20.25 -21.26
N ILE A 48 40.13 -21.35 -20.86
CA ILE A 48 39.48 -22.65 -20.79
C ILE A 48 38.28 -22.44 -19.86
N PRO A 49 37.04 -22.68 -20.30
CA PRO A 49 35.87 -22.47 -19.45
C PRO A 49 36.01 -23.41 -18.25
N ASP A 50 36.36 -22.87 -17.08
CA ASP A 50 36.43 -23.67 -15.86
C ASP A 50 35.03 -24.26 -15.67
N LYS A 51 34.97 -25.59 -15.70
CA LYS A 51 33.73 -26.38 -15.57
C LYS A 51 32.95 -25.94 -14.32
N ARG A 52 33.64 -25.49 -13.26
CA ARG A 52 33.03 -24.93 -12.04
C ARG A 52 32.23 -23.65 -12.29
N THR A 53 32.72 -22.74 -13.14
CA THR A 53 31.98 -21.52 -13.55
C THR A 53 30.73 -21.85 -14.37
N SER A 54 30.81 -22.87 -15.22
CA SER A 54 29.67 -23.33 -16.02
C SER A 54 28.60 -23.98 -15.14
N GLN A 55 29.02 -24.81 -14.18
CA GLN A 55 28.15 -25.50 -13.24
C GLN A 55 27.50 -24.51 -12.27
N PHE A 56 28.24 -23.52 -11.77
CA PHE A 56 27.70 -22.45 -10.93
C PHE A 56 26.65 -21.60 -11.67
N ARG A 57 26.91 -21.21 -12.93
CA ARG A 57 25.92 -20.48 -13.75
C ARG A 57 24.65 -21.31 -13.99
N ASN A 58 24.79 -22.60 -14.23
CA ASN A 58 23.65 -23.51 -14.40
C ASN A 58 22.84 -23.66 -13.10
N SER A 59 23.51 -23.84 -11.96
CA SER A 59 22.87 -23.90 -10.64
C SER A 59 22.17 -22.58 -10.29
N LEU A 60 22.79 -21.43 -10.60
CA LEU A 60 22.19 -20.11 -10.38
C LEU A 60 20.98 -19.88 -11.31
N GLY A 61 21.03 -20.35 -12.55
CA GLY A 61 19.91 -20.32 -13.48
C GLY A 61 18.74 -21.17 -12.99
N SER A 62 19.02 -22.40 -12.53
CA SER A 62 18.03 -23.29 -11.90
C SER A 62 17.40 -22.64 -10.67
N LEU A 63 18.21 -22.09 -9.75
CA LEU A 63 17.70 -21.38 -8.57
C LEU A 63 16.82 -20.19 -8.93
N LYS A 64 17.23 -19.35 -9.90
CA LYS A 64 16.42 -18.22 -10.38
C LYS A 64 15.08 -18.68 -10.94
N SER A 65 15.05 -19.79 -11.69
CA SER A 65 13.81 -20.34 -12.23
C SER A 65 12.88 -20.88 -11.14
N THR A 66 13.41 -21.61 -10.16
CA THR A 66 12.66 -22.12 -9.01
C THR A 66 12.13 -20.99 -8.14
N LEU A 67 12.96 -19.97 -7.87
CA LEU A 67 12.53 -18.78 -7.14
C LEU A 67 11.45 -18.02 -7.91
N SER A 68 11.57 -17.88 -9.23
CA SER A 68 10.54 -17.22 -10.05
C SER A 68 9.21 -17.97 -10.04
N GLN A 69 9.24 -19.31 -10.08
CA GLN A 69 8.03 -20.14 -9.98
C GLN A 69 7.43 -20.10 -8.58
N ALA A 70 8.25 -20.17 -7.53
CA ALA A 70 7.80 -20.09 -6.14
C ALA A 70 7.30 -18.69 -5.76
N ALA A 71 7.84 -17.64 -6.38
CA ALA A 71 7.42 -16.25 -6.19
C ALA A 71 6.21 -15.85 -7.05
N GLN A 72 5.69 -16.74 -7.89
CA GLN A 72 4.53 -16.48 -8.72
C GLN A 72 3.29 -16.33 -7.84
N SER A 73 2.93 -15.08 -7.55
CA SER A 73 1.85 -14.73 -6.61
C SER A 73 0.44 -14.88 -7.20
N VAL A 74 0.33 -15.20 -8.49
CA VAL A 74 -0.92 -15.29 -9.24
C VAL A 74 -0.98 -16.59 -10.06
N THR A 75 -2.19 -17.10 -10.28
CA THR A 75 -2.37 -18.29 -11.14
C THR A 75 -2.05 -17.95 -12.60
N ASN A 76 -1.58 -18.92 -13.39
CA ASN A 76 -1.29 -18.74 -14.82
C ASN A 76 -2.46 -18.11 -15.60
N LYS A 77 -3.70 -18.50 -15.26
CA LYS A 77 -4.91 -17.90 -15.85
C LYS A 77 -5.05 -16.42 -15.50
N THR A 78 -4.82 -16.06 -14.25
CA THR A 78 -4.87 -14.66 -13.78
C THR A 78 -3.78 -13.83 -14.43
N GLU A 79 -2.57 -14.40 -14.58
CA GLU A 79 -1.47 -13.73 -15.25
C GLU A 79 -1.78 -13.46 -16.73
N ALA A 80 -2.35 -14.43 -17.44
CA ALA A 80 -2.80 -14.25 -18.83
C ALA A 80 -3.87 -13.15 -18.94
N ASP A 81 -4.85 -13.13 -18.03
CA ASP A 81 -5.87 -12.09 -17.97
C ASP A 81 -5.24 -10.70 -17.72
N TYR A 82 -4.26 -10.62 -16.81
CA TYR A 82 -3.55 -9.37 -16.53
C TYR A 82 -2.72 -8.88 -17.72
N ARG A 83 -2.02 -9.78 -18.41
CA ARG A 83 -1.27 -9.45 -19.63
C ARG A 83 -2.22 -8.92 -20.73
N SER A 84 -3.39 -9.53 -20.88
CA SER A 84 -4.41 -9.08 -21.83
C SER A 84 -4.91 -7.65 -21.51
N LEU A 85 -5.20 -7.38 -20.23
CA LEU A 85 -5.62 -6.04 -19.79
C LEU A 85 -4.50 -4.99 -19.92
N ALA A 86 -3.26 -5.35 -19.61
CA ALA A 86 -2.10 -4.49 -19.80
C ALA A 86 -1.88 -4.14 -21.28
N LYS A 87 -2.06 -5.12 -22.18
CA LYS A 87 -1.99 -4.89 -23.62
C LYS A 87 -3.05 -3.90 -24.09
N ARG A 88 -4.31 -4.08 -23.65
CA ARG A 88 -5.41 -3.15 -23.96
C ARG A 88 -5.14 -1.73 -23.44
N PHE A 89 -4.53 -1.61 -22.26
CA PHE A 89 -4.14 -0.30 -21.74
C PHE A 89 -3.09 0.37 -22.62
N TYR A 90 -2.07 -0.37 -23.07
CA TYR A 90 -1.07 0.15 -23.99
C TYR A 90 -1.68 0.56 -25.35
N GLU A 91 -2.54 -0.28 -25.93
CA GLU A 91 -3.28 0.04 -27.16
C GLU A 91 -4.10 1.33 -26.99
N TRP A 92 -4.79 1.49 -25.86
CA TRP A 92 -5.53 2.71 -25.54
C TRP A 92 -4.63 3.95 -25.39
N LEU A 93 -3.42 3.81 -24.83
CA LEU A 93 -2.44 4.90 -24.74
C LEU A 93 -1.98 5.35 -26.13
N LEU A 94 -1.76 4.40 -27.05
CA LEU A 94 -1.38 4.68 -28.44
C LEU A 94 -2.51 5.37 -29.20
N GLU A 95 -3.73 4.85 -29.12
CA GLU A 95 -4.91 5.42 -29.79
C GLU A 95 -5.18 6.87 -29.40
N ASN A 96 -4.91 7.22 -28.13
CA ASN A 96 -5.10 8.56 -27.61
C ASN A 96 -3.83 9.41 -27.64
N LYS A 97 -2.74 8.93 -28.25
CA LYS A 97 -1.46 9.63 -28.44
C LYS A 97 -0.78 10.06 -27.13
N PHE A 98 -1.00 9.30 -26.06
CA PHE A 98 -0.29 9.51 -24.79
C PHE A 98 1.12 8.90 -24.80
N VAL A 99 1.38 7.95 -25.72
CA VAL A 99 2.67 7.29 -25.89
C VAL A 99 2.99 7.18 -27.39
N LEU A 100 4.27 7.27 -27.75
CA LEU A 100 4.74 7.05 -29.11
C LEU A 100 4.81 5.55 -29.44
N PRO A 101 4.44 5.12 -30.66
CA PRO A 101 4.42 3.70 -31.07
C PRO A 101 5.72 2.92 -30.80
N ASP A 102 6.86 3.60 -30.90
CA ASP A 102 8.19 2.98 -30.78
C ASP A 102 8.76 3.00 -29.35
N ASN A 103 8.02 3.53 -28.37
CA ASN A 103 8.51 3.59 -27.00
C ASN A 103 8.39 2.23 -26.29
N LYS A 104 9.35 1.33 -26.55
CA LYS A 104 9.45 0.02 -25.89
C LYS A 104 9.60 0.08 -24.37
N LYS A 105 9.90 1.26 -23.80
CA LYS A 105 10.13 1.48 -22.37
C LYS A 105 9.07 2.35 -21.70
N TRP A 106 7.91 2.55 -22.33
CA TRP A 106 6.87 3.48 -21.87
C TRP A 106 6.43 3.32 -20.41
N GLY A 107 6.55 2.12 -19.83
CA GLY A 107 6.20 1.88 -18.43
C GLY A 107 7.37 1.72 -17.46
N GLN A 108 8.63 1.74 -17.94
CA GLN A 108 9.82 1.70 -17.08
C GLN A 108 10.11 3.06 -16.43
N ASP A 109 9.69 4.14 -17.08
CA ASP A 109 9.77 5.51 -16.58
C ASP A 109 8.41 6.19 -16.85
N PRO A 110 7.37 5.89 -16.05
CA PRO A 110 6.04 6.43 -16.29
C PRO A 110 6.02 7.94 -16.11
N CYS A 111 5.28 8.66 -16.97
CA CYS A 111 5.04 10.09 -16.78
C CYS A 111 4.31 10.36 -15.46
N GLU A 112 4.42 11.60 -14.97
CA GLU A 112 3.82 12.01 -13.69
C GLU A 112 2.31 11.81 -13.67
N GLU A 113 1.67 12.03 -14.82
CA GLU A 113 0.23 11.92 -15.08
C GLU A 113 -0.24 10.47 -15.28
N MET A 114 0.63 9.47 -15.11
CA MET A 114 0.26 8.06 -15.27
C MET A 114 -0.95 7.66 -14.40
N PRO A 115 -1.11 8.11 -13.14
CA PRO A 115 -2.33 7.90 -12.36
C PRO A 115 -3.61 8.39 -13.05
N GLU A 116 -3.58 9.56 -13.68
CA GLU A 116 -4.68 10.18 -14.42
C GLU A 116 -5.00 9.32 -15.65
N LEU A 117 -3.98 8.84 -16.38
CA LEU A 117 -4.15 7.96 -17.53
C LEU A 117 -4.78 6.62 -17.13
N ILE A 118 -4.37 6.04 -16.00
CA ILE A 118 -4.98 4.83 -15.43
C ILE A 118 -6.46 5.09 -15.11
N CYS A 119 -6.77 6.23 -14.48
CA CYS A 119 -8.15 6.61 -14.20
C CYS A 119 -8.96 6.77 -15.49
N GLY A 120 -8.40 7.44 -16.51
CA GLY A 120 -9.01 7.64 -17.83
C GLY A 120 -9.31 6.33 -18.55
N PHE A 121 -8.39 5.37 -18.52
CA PHE A 121 -8.60 4.03 -19.08
C PHE A 121 -9.75 3.28 -18.39
N ILE A 122 -9.76 3.28 -17.05
CA ILE A 122 -10.87 2.68 -16.29
C ILE A 122 -12.17 3.45 -16.55
N MET A 123 -12.12 4.77 -16.67
CA MET A 123 -13.26 5.64 -16.94
C MET A 123 -13.89 5.34 -18.30
N GLN A 124 -13.07 5.14 -19.34
CA GLN A 124 -13.53 4.79 -20.68
C GLN A 124 -14.37 3.51 -20.69
N GLU A 125 -13.93 2.47 -19.99
CA GLU A 125 -14.56 1.14 -20.03
C GLU A 125 -15.70 0.96 -19.01
N CYS A 126 -15.56 1.57 -17.84
CA CYS A 126 -16.39 1.26 -16.69
C CYS A 126 -17.27 2.43 -16.25
N ASP A 127 -16.88 3.68 -16.46
CA ASP A 127 -17.65 4.82 -15.94
C ASP A 127 -18.72 5.30 -16.92
N GLY A 128 -19.74 5.95 -16.36
CA GLY A 128 -20.76 6.66 -17.13
C GLY A 128 -20.29 8.01 -17.65
N LEU A 129 -19.16 8.51 -17.19
CA LEU A 129 -18.53 9.73 -17.70
C LEU A 129 -17.55 9.42 -18.83
N ASP A 130 -17.55 10.27 -19.85
CA ASP A 130 -16.56 10.27 -20.92
C ASP A 130 -15.28 10.94 -20.44
N PHE A 131 -14.13 10.30 -20.66
CA PHE A 131 -12.85 10.78 -20.12
C PHE A 131 -12.30 12.00 -20.86
N LYS A 132 -12.76 12.27 -22.09
CA LYS A 132 -12.30 13.41 -22.88
C LYS A 132 -13.11 14.67 -22.57
N THR A 133 -14.42 14.50 -22.44
CA THR A 133 -15.38 15.62 -22.30
C THR A 133 -15.85 15.82 -20.86
N GLY A 134 -15.72 14.80 -20.00
CA GLY A 134 -16.28 14.81 -18.65
C GLY A 134 -17.81 14.69 -18.60
N LEU A 135 -18.47 14.53 -19.75
CA LEU A 135 -19.93 14.47 -19.87
C LEU A 135 -20.45 13.05 -19.71
N GLU A 136 -21.75 12.91 -19.46
CA GLU A 136 -22.39 11.61 -19.41
C GLU A 136 -22.39 10.93 -20.79
N LYS A 137 -21.90 9.69 -20.83
CA LYS A 137 -21.99 8.82 -22.00
C LYS A 137 -23.46 8.50 -22.31
N PRO A 138 -23.80 8.20 -23.57
CA PRO A 138 -25.13 7.73 -23.94
C PRO A 138 -25.54 6.47 -23.15
N ALA A 139 -26.82 6.37 -22.79
CA ALA A 139 -27.36 5.23 -22.04
C ALA A 139 -27.26 3.89 -22.81
N LYS A 140 -27.22 3.94 -24.15
CA LYS A 140 -27.11 2.76 -25.02
C LYS A 140 -25.70 2.16 -25.06
N GLN A 141 -24.67 2.90 -24.63
CA GLN A 141 -23.31 2.41 -24.64
C GLN A 141 -23.11 1.40 -23.52
N ARG A 142 -22.67 0.18 -23.86
CA ARG A 142 -22.38 -0.87 -22.87
C ARG A 142 -21.24 -0.41 -21.95
N ARG A 143 -21.43 -0.57 -20.64
CA ARG A 143 -20.44 -0.23 -19.59
C ARG A 143 -20.12 -1.46 -18.78
N SER A 144 -18.84 -1.68 -18.52
CA SER A 144 -18.40 -2.75 -17.62
C SER A 144 -18.72 -2.40 -16.15
N GLY A 145 -18.91 -3.41 -15.31
CA GLY A 145 -19.19 -3.24 -13.89
C GLY A 145 -17.95 -2.90 -13.06
N PHE A 146 -18.16 -2.60 -11.77
CA PHE A 146 -17.09 -2.27 -10.83
C PHE A 146 -16.06 -3.40 -10.66
N THR A 147 -16.50 -4.65 -10.73
CA THR A 147 -15.61 -5.82 -10.67
C THR A 147 -14.59 -5.81 -11.82
N THR A 148 -14.99 -5.35 -13.02
CA THR A 148 -14.07 -5.20 -14.15
C THR A 148 -13.06 -4.09 -13.89
N ALA A 149 -13.50 -2.95 -13.34
CA ALA A 149 -12.61 -1.86 -12.95
C ALA A 149 -11.55 -2.31 -11.92
N GLN A 150 -11.95 -3.13 -10.94
CA GLN A 150 -11.02 -3.72 -9.98
C GLN A 150 -9.97 -4.61 -10.66
N LYS A 151 -10.39 -5.45 -11.62
CA LYS A 151 -9.47 -6.29 -12.40
C LYS A 151 -8.51 -5.46 -13.24
N MET A 152 -8.98 -4.39 -13.89
CA MET A 152 -8.14 -3.46 -14.65
C MET A 152 -7.07 -2.83 -13.75
N ARG A 153 -7.45 -2.29 -12.59
CA ARG A 153 -6.50 -1.74 -11.62
C ARG A 153 -5.49 -2.78 -11.12
N ALA A 154 -5.96 -3.99 -10.81
CA ALA A 154 -5.09 -5.07 -10.34
C ALA A 154 -4.06 -5.48 -11.41
N ALA A 155 -4.49 -5.61 -12.66
CA ALA A 155 -3.61 -5.89 -13.79
C ALA A 155 -2.53 -4.81 -13.97
N LEU A 156 -2.91 -3.53 -13.85
CA LEU A 156 -1.94 -2.43 -13.94
C LEU A 156 -1.01 -2.36 -12.73
N THR A 157 -1.51 -2.68 -11.54
CA THR A 157 -0.66 -2.81 -10.34
C THR A 157 0.39 -3.90 -10.56
N HIS A 158 0.00 -5.05 -11.09
CA HIS A 158 0.91 -6.13 -11.45
C HIS A 158 1.89 -5.72 -12.55
N LEU A 159 1.42 -5.05 -13.60
CA LEU A 159 2.25 -4.57 -14.71
C LEU A 159 3.36 -3.64 -14.21
N PHE A 160 3.01 -2.59 -13.47
CA PHE A 160 4.00 -1.64 -12.97
C PHE A 160 4.89 -2.24 -11.86
N GLY A 161 4.31 -3.05 -10.99
CA GLY A 161 5.04 -3.64 -9.86
C GLY A 161 6.02 -4.73 -10.27
N ILE A 162 5.59 -5.66 -11.12
CA ILE A 162 6.36 -6.86 -11.49
C ILE A 162 7.03 -6.68 -12.85
N THR A 163 6.27 -6.37 -13.91
CA THR A 163 6.82 -6.31 -15.27
C THR A 163 7.79 -5.14 -15.46
N PHE A 164 7.46 -3.98 -14.90
CA PHE A 164 8.33 -2.79 -14.94
C PHE A 164 9.19 -2.61 -13.69
N ALA A 165 9.12 -3.53 -12.73
CA ALA A 165 9.94 -3.55 -11.52
C ALA A 165 9.89 -2.26 -10.68
N LEU A 166 8.77 -1.52 -10.70
CA LEU A 166 8.56 -0.33 -9.86
C LEU A 166 8.13 -0.68 -8.43
N GLY A 167 7.87 -1.97 -8.17
CA GLY A 167 7.49 -2.47 -6.86
C GLY A 167 6.08 -2.06 -6.41
N ASN A 168 5.88 -2.05 -5.08
CA ASN A 168 4.60 -1.76 -4.43
C ASN A 168 4.67 -0.53 -3.51
N ILE A 169 5.57 0.40 -3.82
CA ILE A 169 5.69 1.66 -3.09
C ILE A 169 4.68 2.65 -3.67
N GLU A 170 4.04 3.43 -2.81
CA GLU A 170 3.09 4.46 -3.24
C GLU A 170 3.74 5.43 -4.25
N TRP A 171 2.97 5.84 -5.26
CA TRP A 171 3.43 6.81 -6.26
C TRP A 171 3.69 8.18 -5.62
N HIS A 172 4.94 8.63 -5.64
CA HIS A 172 5.34 9.92 -5.05
C HIS A 172 6.52 10.52 -5.80
N ARG A 173 6.74 11.83 -5.62
CA ARG A 173 7.94 12.51 -6.10
C ARG A 173 9.07 12.25 -5.11
N ASP A 174 10.16 11.68 -5.59
CA ASP A 174 11.38 11.53 -4.81
C ASP A 174 12.01 12.91 -4.59
N ALA A 175 12.26 13.26 -3.33
CA ALA A 175 12.84 14.54 -2.94
C ALA A 175 14.29 14.72 -3.41
N ALA A 176 15.05 13.63 -3.56
CA ALA A 176 16.45 13.69 -3.96
C ALA A 176 16.60 13.86 -5.48
N THR A 177 15.85 13.07 -6.27
CA THR A 177 15.97 13.08 -7.73
C THR A 177 14.95 13.97 -8.42
N GLY A 178 13.90 14.41 -7.73
CA GLY A 178 12.76 15.14 -8.28
C GLY A 178 11.88 14.30 -9.21
N ARG A 179 12.19 13.02 -9.41
CA ARG A 179 11.46 12.12 -10.32
C ARG A 179 10.31 11.43 -9.61
N MET A 180 9.33 10.98 -10.38
CA MET A 180 8.24 10.16 -9.84
C MET A 180 8.71 8.71 -9.67
N VAL A 181 8.44 8.15 -8.50
CA VAL A 181 8.83 6.78 -8.14
C VAL A 181 7.65 6.04 -7.49
N GLY A 182 7.71 4.71 -7.54
CA GLY A 182 6.68 3.83 -7.04
C GLY A 182 5.71 3.37 -8.12
N ASN A 183 4.54 2.86 -7.73
CA ASN A 183 3.58 2.28 -8.66
C ASN A 183 2.37 3.21 -8.85
N PRO A 184 2.13 3.73 -10.06
CA PRO A 184 1.07 4.72 -10.31
C PRO A 184 -0.34 4.18 -10.05
N SER A 185 -0.57 2.86 -10.15
CA SER A 185 -1.87 2.22 -9.90
C SER A 185 -2.28 2.18 -8.42
N ILE A 186 -1.32 2.36 -7.51
CA ILE A 186 -1.57 2.45 -6.06
C ILE A 186 -1.50 3.88 -5.54
N SER A 187 -1.43 4.87 -6.43
CA SER A 187 -1.53 6.29 -6.05
C SER A 187 -2.82 6.60 -5.28
N SER A 188 -2.74 7.66 -4.47
CA SER A 188 -3.90 8.21 -3.77
C SER A 188 -4.99 8.69 -4.74
N LEU A 189 -4.62 9.16 -5.94
CA LEU A 189 -5.56 9.56 -6.99
C LEU A 189 -6.38 8.36 -7.50
N VAL A 190 -5.73 7.29 -7.94
CA VAL A 190 -6.42 6.08 -8.44
C VAL A 190 -7.29 5.48 -7.34
N SER A 191 -6.82 5.46 -6.10
CA SER A 191 -7.60 4.97 -4.95
C SER A 191 -8.86 5.79 -4.71
N ARG A 192 -8.77 7.13 -4.71
CA ARG A 192 -9.93 8.02 -4.58
C ARG A 192 -10.91 7.85 -5.74
N TYR A 193 -10.39 7.76 -6.96
CA TYR A 193 -11.21 7.53 -8.16
C TYR A 193 -12.00 6.22 -8.06
N MET A 194 -11.36 5.11 -7.68
CA MET A 194 -12.03 3.81 -7.53
C MET A 194 -13.15 3.84 -6.48
N ILE A 195 -12.96 4.55 -5.36
CA ILE A 195 -14.01 4.74 -4.35
C ILE A 195 -15.19 5.53 -4.94
N GLY A 196 -14.91 6.60 -5.69
CA GLY A 196 -15.93 7.39 -6.37
C GLY A 196 -16.70 6.59 -7.42
N LEU A 197 -15.99 5.82 -8.24
CA LEU A 197 -16.57 4.92 -9.23
C LEU A 197 -17.49 3.88 -8.58
N GLN A 198 -17.05 3.26 -7.48
CA GLN A 198 -17.87 2.30 -6.74
C GLN A 198 -19.20 2.92 -6.29
N ARG A 199 -19.16 4.14 -5.74
CA ARG A 199 -20.37 4.85 -5.29
C ARG A 199 -21.32 5.15 -6.45
N ARG A 200 -20.80 5.64 -7.58
CA ARG A 200 -21.59 5.89 -8.81
C ARG A 200 -22.24 4.61 -9.34
N LYS A 201 -21.51 3.49 -9.34
CA LYS A 201 -22.03 2.19 -9.78
C LYS A 201 -23.16 1.68 -8.90
N VAL A 202 -23.01 1.79 -7.58
CA VAL A 202 -24.08 1.44 -6.63
C VAL A 202 -25.30 2.34 -6.83
N GLN A 203 -25.10 3.64 -7.03
CA GLN A 203 -26.19 4.58 -7.35
C GLN A 203 -26.90 4.25 -8.66
N ALA A 204 -26.16 3.76 -9.66
CA ALA A 204 -26.71 3.29 -10.93
C ALA A 204 -27.37 1.90 -10.86
N GLY A 205 -27.54 1.33 -9.67
CA GLY A 205 -28.21 0.05 -9.45
C GLY A 205 -27.33 -1.19 -9.62
N GLU A 206 -26.01 -1.05 -9.81
CA GLU A 206 -25.11 -2.19 -9.72
C GLU A 206 -25.13 -2.70 -8.28
N ALA A 207 -25.56 -3.95 -8.09
CA ALA A 207 -25.55 -4.57 -6.77
C ALA A 207 -24.13 -4.43 -6.19
N PRO A 208 -23.97 -3.85 -4.99
CA PRO A 208 -22.67 -3.81 -4.35
C PRO A 208 -22.09 -5.22 -4.36
N THR A 209 -20.80 -5.37 -4.71
CA THR A 209 -20.10 -6.66 -4.54
C THR A 209 -20.39 -7.11 -3.12
N ALA A 210 -21.21 -8.16 -2.98
CA ALA A 210 -21.86 -8.46 -1.72
C ALA A 210 -20.76 -8.65 -0.67
N ALA A 211 -20.67 -7.69 0.26
CA ALA A 211 -19.91 -7.89 1.48
C ALA A 211 -20.66 -8.98 2.24
N ARG A 212 -20.29 -10.24 2.00
CA ARG A 212 -20.93 -11.37 2.67
C ARG A 212 -20.82 -11.12 4.17
N ALA A 213 -21.96 -11.10 4.85
CA ALA A 213 -21.99 -10.95 6.29
C ALA A 213 -21.04 -11.99 6.91
N ILE A 214 -20.21 -11.53 7.85
CA ILE A 214 -19.42 -12.45 8.66
C ILE A 214 -20.40 -13.32 9.45
N THR A 215 -20.11 -14.62 9.53
CA THR A 215 -20.94 -15.57 10.28
C THR A 215 -20.15 -16.13 11.46
N SER A 216 -20.83 -16.73 12.43
CA SER A 216 -20.18 -17.43 13.56
C SER A 216 -19.17 -18.48 13.07
N ARG A 217 -19.46 -19.18 11.96
CA ARG A 217 -18.53 -20.12 11.33
C ARG A 217 -17.25 -19.43 10.81
N VAL A 218 -17.35 -18.22 10.27
CA VAL A 218 -16.17 -17.45 9.86
C VAL A 218 -15.38 -16.98 11.09
N MET A 219 -16.07 -16.52 12.14
CA MET A 219 -15.44 -16.18 13.43
C MET A 219 -14.66 -17.37 14.01
N ARG A 220 -15.22 -18.59 13.94
CA ARG A 220 -14.53 -19.82 14.39
C ARG A 220 -13.23 -20.07 13.61
N LYS A 221 -13.26 -19.89 12.29
CA LYS A 221 -12.06 -20.05 11.46
C LYS A 221 -11.00 -19.00 11.77
N LEU A 222 -11.41 -17.74 11.96
CA LEU A 222 -10.51 -16.66 12.36
C LEU A 222 -9.89 -16.92 13.73
N TYR A 223 -10.70 -17.37 14.70
CA TYR A 223 -10.23 -17.74 16.03
C TYR A 223 -9.15 -18.84 15.99
N VAL A 224 -9.39 -19.92 15.24
CA VAL A 224 -8.40 -21.00 15.08
C VAL A 224 -7.12 -20.50 14.41
N LEU A 225 -7.24 -19.64 13.40
CA LEU A 225 -6.08 -19.06 12.72
C LEU A 225 -5.27 -18.16 13.67
N ASN A 226 -5.96 -17.24 14.36
CA ASN A 226 -5.36 -16.29 15.29
C ASN A 226 -4.65 -16.99 16.45
N ARG A 227 -5.28 -18.03 17.04
CA ARG A 227 -4.69 -18.85 18.12
C ARG A 227 -3.45 -19.66 17.69
N ARG A 228 -3.22 -19.86 16.38
CA ARG A 228 -1.96 -20.44 15.88
C ARG A 228 -0.82 -19.42 15.85
N LEU A 229 -1.14 -18.12 15.86
CA LEU A 229 -0.19 -17.02 15.78
C LEU A 229 0.18 -16.45 17.16
N TYR A 230 -0.60 -16.76 18.20
CA TYR A 230 -0.25 -16.49 19.59
C TYR A 230 -0.63 -17.70 20.45
N GLY A 231 0.36 -18.26 21.13
CA GLY A 231 0.24 -19.43 22.00
C GLY A 231 1.50 -19.57 22.86
N PRO A 232 1.52 -20.53 23.81
CA PRO A 232 2.60 -20.64 24.81
C PRO A 232 4.02 -20.80 24.22
N SER A 233 4.11 -21.18 22.94
CA SER A 233 5.34 -21.60 22.27
C SER A 233 5.81 -20.67 21.13
N GLN A 234 5.17 -19.51 20.91
CA GLN A 234 5.56 -18.57 19.84
C GLN A 234 5.72 -17.14 20.34
N ALA A 235 6.57 -16.36 19.65
CA ALA A 235 6.70 -14.92 19.85
C ALA A 235 5.32 -14.26 19.69
N ASP A 236 4.90 -13.53 20.71
CA ASP A 236 3.52 -13.06 20.87
C ASP A 236 3.18 -12.00 19.81
N ASP A 237 2.54 -12.40 18.70
CA ASP A 237 2.01 -11.44 17.71
C ASP A 237 0.75 -10.79 18.29
N LEU A 238 0.94 -9.65 18.97
CA LEU A 238 -0.14 -8.85 19.53
C LEU A 238 -1.20 -8.48 18.49
N ARG A 239 -0.86 -8.42 17.20
CA ARG A 239 -1.83 -8.13 16.14
C ARG A 239 -2.93 -9.18 16.08
N ALA A 240 -2.60 -10.45 16.28
CA ALA A 240 -3.58 -11.52 16.20
C ALA A 240 -4.55 -11.49 17.40
N ARG A 241 -4.08 -11.14 18.60
CA ARG A 241 -4.92 -10.88 19.78
C ARG A 241 -5.80 -9.64 19.58
N LEU A 242 -5.21 -8.55 19.10
CA LEU A 242 -5.91 -7.31 18.76
C LEU A 242 -7.06 -7.60 17.79
N LEU A 243 -6.76 -8.28 16.68
CA LEU A 243 -7.74 -8.62 15.67
C LEU A 243 -8.83 -9.52 16.24
N GLN A 244 -8.48 -10.53 17.05
CA GLN A 244 -9.47 -11.38 17.69
C GLN A 244 -10.43 -10.57 18.57
N CYS A 245 -9.91 -9.71 19.43
CA CYS A 245 -10.71 -8.83 20.28
C CYS A 245 -11.61 -7.89 19.45
N ALA A 246 -11.03 -7.20 18.46
CA ALA A 246 -11.76 -6.26 17.61
C ALA A 246 -12.86 -6.96 16.77
N TYR A 247 -12.58 -8.14 16.20
CA TYR A 247 -13.57 -8.91 15.45
C TYR A 247 -14.73 -9.35 16.34
N THR A 248 -14.44 -9.83 17.55
CA THR A 248 -15.48 -10.33 18.44
C THR A 248 -16.36 -9.20 18.99
N LEU A 249 -15.78 -8.05 19.35
CA LEU A 249 -16.56 -6.86 19.73
C LEU A 249 -17.41 -6.35 18.56
N ALA A 250 -16.84 -6.24 17.36
CA ALA A 250 -17.60 -5.86 16.16
C ALA A 250 -18.80 -6.80 15.92
N PHE A 251 -18.56 -8.10 16.06
CA PHE A 251 -19.55 -9.14 15.77
C PHE A 251 -20.69 -9.16 16.79
N ILE A 252 -20.37 -9.18 18.09
CA ILE A 252 -21.37 -9.30 19.16
C ILE A 252 -22.14 -8.00 19.36
N CYS A 253 -21.47 -6.85 19.30
CA CYS A 253 -22.12 -5.55 19.48
C CYS A 253 -22.70 -4.99 18.16
N LEU A 254 -22.56 -5.71 17.04
CA LEU A 254 -22.99 -5.28 15.71
C LEU A 254 -22.42 -3.90 15.31
N LEU A 255 -21.13 -3.69 15.61
CA LEU A 255 -20.44 -2.43 15.38
C LEU A 255 -19.69 -2.43 14.06
N ARG A 256 -19.59 -1.25 13.44
CA ARG A 256 -18.64 -1.03 12.35
C ARG A 256 -17.22 -0.98 12.92
N PHE A 257 -16.24 -1.35 12.09
CA PHE A 257 -14.84 -1.28 12.50
C PHE A 257 -14.38 0.12 12.91
N ASP A 258 -14.92 1.18 12.30
CA ASP A 258 -14.57 2.55 12.70
C ASP A 258 -15.12 2.92 14.08
N GLU A 259 -16.22 2.29 14.51
CA GLU A 259 -16.76 2.44 15.87
C GLU A 259 -15.87 1.67 16.85
N VAL A 260 -15.51 0.42 16.53
CA VAL A 260 -14.63 -0.42 17.36
C VAL A 260 -13.27 0.22 17.60
N LEU A 261 -12.64 0.77 16.55
CA LEU A 261 -11.32 1.40 16.65
C LEU A 261 -11.33 2.71 17.44
N ARG A 262 -12.51 3.29 17.72
CA ARG A 262 -12.65 4.50 18.54
C ARG A 262 -12.91 4.20 20.01
N ILE A 263 -13.15 2.94 20.38
CA ILE A 263 -13.36 2.53 21.78
C ILE A 263 -12.12 2.89 22.60
N GLN A 264 -12.34 3.48 23.76
CA GLN A 264 -11.31 3.80 24.74
C GLN A 264 -11.51 2.99 26.02
N MET A 265 -10.47 2.90 26.84
CA MET A 265 -10.53 2.19 28.13
C MET A 265 -11.60 2.77 29.07
N GLN A 266 -11.84 4.08 29.01
CA GLN A 266 -12.88 4.76 29.79
C GLN A 266 -14.31 4.39 29.37
N ASP A 267 -14.47 3.82 28.18
CA ASP A 267 -15.77 3.37 27.66
C ASP A 267 -16.14 1.97 28.19
N LEU A 268 -15.22 1.32 28.93
CA LEU A 268 -15.40 0.00 29.52
C LEU A 268 -15.58 0.11 31.04
N THR A 269 -16.63 -0.51 31.55
CA THR A 269 -16.85 -0.69 33.00
C THR A 269 -16.85 -2.18 33.32
N PHE A 270 -15.98 -2.61 34.23
CA PHE A 270 -15.88 -4.00 34.66
C PHE A 270 -16.69 -4.20 35.94
N HIS A 271 -17.54 -5.21 35.96
CA HIS A 271 -18.40 -5.52 37.10
C HIS A 271 -17.88 -6.72 37.90
N ALA A 272 -18.30 -6.80 39.17
CA ALA A 272 -17.86 -7.87 40.07
C ALA A 272 -18.39 -9.27 39.68
N ASP A 273 -19.48 -9.32 38.90
CA ASP A 273 -20.04 -10.56 38.35
C ASP A 273 -19.29 -11.07 37.11
N GLY A 274 -18.21 -10.39 36.71
CA GLY A 274 -17.39 -10.74 35.55
C GLY A 274 -17.97 -10.24 34.21
N SER A 275 -19.08 -9.51 34.23
CA SER A 275 -19.58 -8.82 33.04
C SER A 275 -18.79 -7.54 32.75
N VAL A 276 -18.80 -7.13 31.48
CA VAL A 276 -18.16 -5.88 31.03
C VAL A 276 -19.19 -5.04 30.31
N GLU A 277 -19.47 -3.84 30.82
CA GLU A 277 -20.30 -2.86 30.15
C GLU A 277 -19.44 -2.03 29.18
N LEU A 278 -19.85 -1.98 27.91
CA LEU A 278 -19.26 -1.12 26.87
C LEU A 278 -20.24 0.01 26.53
N ARG A 279 -19.84 1.25 26.80
CA ARG A 279 -20.61 2.45 26.49
C ARG A 279 -19.97 3.19 25.32
N LEU A 280 -20.66 3.25 24.18
CA LEU A 280 -20.15 3.99 23.02
C LEU A 280 -20.42 5.49 23.16
N PRO A 281 -19.44 6.37 22.89
CA PRO A 281 -19.63 7.81 23.02
C PRO A 281 -20.55 8.39 21.92
N PHE A 282 -20.56 7.80 20.72
CA PHE A 282 -21.38 8.25 19.60
C PHE A 282 -21.80 7.08 18.70
N ARG A 283 -23.06 7.08 18.24
CA ARG A 283 -23.56 6.16 17.21
C ARG A 283 -24.17 6.96 16.07
N LYS A 284 -23.93 6.54 14.82
CA LYS A 284 -24.45 7.24 13.64
C LYS A 284 -25.99 7.37 13.63
N THR A 285 -26.69 6.45 14.30
CA THR A 285 -28.15 6.42 14.39
C THR A 285 -28.73 7.20 15.57
N ASP A 286 -27.90 7.54 16.58
CA ASP A 286 -28.34 8.21 17.81
C ASP A 286 -27.44 9.39 18.15
N LYS A 287 -27.71 10.52 17.47
CA LYS A 287 -26.97 11.77 17.67
C LYS A 287 -27.27 12.47 19.02
N LYS A 288 -28.25 11.98 19.79
CA LYS A 288 -28.71 12.60 21.05
C LYS A 288 -28.12 11.98 22.33
N GLY A 289 -27.21 11.00 22.23
CA GLY A 289 -26.34 10.60 23.35
C GLY A 289 -26.89 9.59 24.37
N ASN A 290 -28.13 9.12 24.23
CA ASN A 290 -28.72 8.09 25.11
C ASN A 290 -28.55 6.67 24.54
N ILE A 291 -27.30 6.28 24.26
CA ILE A 291 -27.02 4.92 23.77
C ILE A 291 -27.05 3.96 24.96
N THR A 292 -27.95 2.98 24.92
CA THR A 292 -27.95 1.88 25.88
C THR A 292 -26.61 1.15 25.83
N PRO A 293 -25.90 1.01 26.96
CA PRO A 293 -24.64 0.28 26.99
C PRO A 293 -24.80 -1.18 26.58
N PHE A 294 -23.74 -1.76 26.00
CA PHE A 294 -23.68 -3.18 25.71
C PHE A 294 -23.14 -3.92 26.92
N VAL A 295 -23.93 -4.80 27.52
CA VAL A 295 -23.46 -5.67 28.60
C VAL A 295 -22.89 -6.95 27.99
N LEU A 296 -21.59 -7.16 28.16
CA LEU A 296 -20.85 -8.29 27.61
C LEU A 296 -20.67 -9.36 28.68
N TRP A 297 -21.13 -10.56 28.37
CA TRP A 297 -21.00 -11.72 29.24
C TRP A 297 -19.88 -12.64 28.76
N ARG A 298 -19.25 -13.33 29.71
CA ARG A 298 -18.37 -14.44 29.39
C ARG A 298 -19.24 -15.58 28.84
N LEU A 299 -18.84 -16.11 27.68
CA LEU A 299 -19.51 -17.24 27.05
C LEU A 299 -18.78 -18.54 27.40
N GLU A 300 -19.52 -19.63 27.23
CA GLU A 300 -19.06 -20.99 27.44
C GLU A 300 -17.82 -21.34 26.59
N ALA A 301 -17.15 -22.43 26.97
CA ALA A 301 -15.88 -22.81 26.37
C ALA A 301 -16.00 -23.21 24.88
N ASP A 302 -17.10 -23.85 24.49
CA ASP A 302 -17.42 -24.26 23.12
C ASP A 302 -17.70 -23.06 22.18
N GLU A 303 -18.16 -21.95 22.78
CA GLU A 303 -18.39 -20.66 22.15
C GLU A 303 -17.21 -19.68 22.28
N ALA A 304 -16.02 -20.17 22.65
CA ALA A 304 -14.89 -19.28 22.91
C ALA A 304 -14.50 -18.34 21.77
N HIS A 305 -14.69 -18.79 20.52
CA HIS A 305 -14.49 -18.01 19.31
C HIS A 305 -15.40 -16.77 19.17
N LEU A 306 -16.51 -16.73 19.91
CA LEU A 306 -17.47 -15.61 19.95
C LEU A 306 -17.40 -14.82 21.26
N CYS A 307 -16.60 -15.24 22.24
CA CYS A 307 -16.63 -14.65 23.57
C CYS A 307 -15.88 -13.30 23.61
N PRO A 308 -16.60 -12.17 23.76
CA PRO A 308 -15.96 -10.85 23.74
C PRO A 308 -15.14 -10.61 25.00
N VAL A 309 -15.63 -11.04 26.16
CA VAL A 309 -14.94 -10.88 27.45
C VAL A 309 -13.60 -11.63 27.45
N ARG A 310 -13.57 -12.89 26.99
CA ARG A 310 -12.34 -13.68 26.90
C ARG A 310 -11.31 -13.01 25.97
N ALA A 311 -11.74 -12.58 24.79
CA ALA A 311 -10.87 -11.92 23.83
C ALA A 311 -10.37 -10.56 24.33
N LEU A 312 -11.20 -9.83 25.09
CA LEU A 312 -10.85 -8.55 25.71
C LEU A 312 -9.81 -8.74 26.82
N CYS A 313 -10.01 -9.69 27.74
CA CYS A 313 -9.02 -9.97 28.79
C CYS A 313 -7.68 -10.41 28.19
N GLU A 314 -7.69 -11.38 27.26
CA GLU A 314 -6.47 -11.83 26.58
C GLU A 314 -5.73 -10.69 25.86
N TRP A 315 -6.45 -9.71 25.33
CA TRP A 315 -5.87 -8.52 24.72
C TRP A 315 -5.29 -7.54 25.74
N LEU A 316 -6.02 -7.23 26.82
CA LEU A 316 -5.59 -6.29 27.86
C LEU A 316 -4.39 -6.79 28.66
N ASP A 317 -4.32 -8.09 28.88
CA ASP A 317 -3.19 -8.73 29.56
C ASP A 317 -1.93 -8.67 28.69
N ALA A 318 -2.05 -9.06 27.42
CA ALA A 318 -0.91 -9.09 26.51
C ALA A 318 -0.42 -7.68 26.11
N SER A 319 -1.35 -6.74 25.91
CA SER A 319 -1.01 -5.38 25.47
C SER A 319 -0.57 -4.45 26.60
N GLY A 320 -0.96 -4.74 27.85
CA GLY A 320 -0.72 -3.85 28.99
C GLY A 320 -1.48 -2.52 28.94
N ILE A 321 -2.46 -2.37 28.03
CA ILE A 321 -3.22 -1.11 27.88
C ILE A 321 -4.09 -0.89 29.10
N ARG A 322 -4.04 0.34 29.66
CA ARG A 322 -4.86 0.76 30.82
C ARG A 322 -5.58 2.10 30.63
N LYS A 323 -5.18 2.90 29.65
CA LYS A 323 -5.76 4.23 29.35
C LYS A 323 -5.76 4.49 27.84
N GLY A 324 -6.60 5.43 27.40
CA GLY A 324 -6.70 5.85 26.00
C GLY A 324 -7.40 4.82 25.12
N TYR A 325 -7.08 4.81 23.82
CA TYR A 325 -7.67 3.89 22.85
C TYR A 325 -7.42 2.43 23.22
N LEU A 326 -8.47 1.62 23.12
CA LEU A 326 -8.38 0.17 23.32
C LEU A 326 -7.52 -0.50 22.24
N PHE A 327 -7.49 0.08 21.03
CA PHE A 327 -6.75 -0.45 19.87
C PHE A 327 -5.76 0.58 19.30
N PRO A 328 -4.64 0.85 19.99
CA PRO A 328 -3.61 1.77 19.52
C PRO A 328 -2.81 1.17 18.35
N LYS A 329 -2.08 2.02 17.64
CA LYS A 329 -1.14 1.59 16.60
C LYS A 329 -0.03 0.76 17.23
N LEU A 330 0.25 -0.41 16.65
CA LEU A 330 1.37 -1.27 17.06
C LEU A 330 2.70 -0.78 16.48
N THR A 331 3.80 -1.17 17.12
CA THR A 331 5.18 -1.02 16.60
C THR A 331 5.35 -1.81 15.30
N ALA A 332 6.42 -1.52 14.53
CA ALA A 332 6.64 -2.15 13.23
C ALA A 332 6.81 -3.67 13.33
N ASP A 333 7.47 -4.12 14.41
CA ASP A 333 7.66 -5.52 14.79
C ASP A 333 6.42 -6.15 15.46
N ARG A 334 5.34 -5.36 15.67
CA ARG A 334 4.04 -5.78 16.22
C ARG A 334 4.10 -6.34 17.65
N SER A 335 5.24 -6.18 18.33
CA SER A 335 5.46 -6.73 19.66
C SER A 335 4.88 -5.86 20.77
N ARG A 336 4.61 -4.57 20.50
CA ARG A 336 4.15 -3.60 21.52
C ARG A 336 3.21 -2.54 20.94
N PRO A 337 2.29 -1.96 21.75
CA PRO A 337 1.61 -0.71 21.42
C PRO A 337 2.60 0.47 21.36
N LYS A 338 2.42 1.42 20.43
CA LYS A 338 3.32 2.59 20.29
C LYS A 338 3.27 3.59 21.45
N VAL A 339 2.23 3.59 22.28
CA VAL A 339 2.07 4.50 23.43
C VAL A 339 1.33 3.77 24.54
N VAL A 340 1.95 3.60 25.72
CA VAL A 340 1.26 3.23 26.97
C VAL A 340 1.94 3.95 28.14
N THR A 341 1.26 4.92 28.76
CA THR A 341 1.64 5.48 30.06
C THR A 341 0.53 5.20 31.07
N GLY A 342 0.74 4.23 31.98
CA GLY A 342 -0.17 3.98 33.08
C GLY A 342 0.18 2.71 33.86
N LYS A 343 0.20 2.80 35.21
CA LYS A 343 0.33 1.65 36.11
C LYS A 343 -1.00 0.84 36.18
N ALA A 344 -0.87 -0.45 36.50
CA ALA A 344 -1.97 -1.41 36.57
C ALA A 344 -3.01 -1.06 37.67
N PRO A 345 -4.32 -1.21 37.42
CA PRO A 345 -5.36 -1.16 38.46
C PRO A 345 -5.45 -2.47 39.25
N GLU A 346 -5.60 -2.35 40.58
CA GLU A 346 -5.63 -3.48 41.54
C GLU A 346 -6.81 -4.45 41.37
N HIS A 347 -7.88 -4.07 40.66
CA HIS A 347 -9.08 -4.90 40.51
C HIS A 347 -9.02 -5.95 39.40
N MET A 348 -8.02 -5.93 38.51
CA MET A 348 -7.87 -6.95 37.45
C MET A 348 -7.35 -8.31 37.97
N VAL A 349 -6.79 -8.37 39.19
CA VAL A 349 -6.20 -9.61 39.73
C VAL A 349 -7.27 -10.66 40.10
N ARG A 350 -8.55 -10.27 40.23
CA ARG A 350 -9.64 -11.19 40.62
C ARG A 350 -10.48 -11.72 39.46
N VAL A 351 -10.23 -11.28 38.23
CA VAL A 351 -11.01 -11.66 37.03
C VAL A 351 -10.23 -12.60 36.09
N LEU A 352 -8.94 -12.83 36.39
CA LEU A 352 -8.11 -13.88 35.79
C LEU A 352 -8.19 -15.14 36.65
#